data_AF-A0A0U3ME31-F1
#
_entry.id   AF-A0A0U3ME31-F1
#
_cell.length_a   1.000
_cell.length_b   1.000
_cell.length_c   1.000
_cell.angle_alpha   90.00
_cell.angle_beta   90.00
_cell.angle_gamma   90.00
#
_symmetry.space_group_name_H-M   'P 1'
#
loop_
_entity.id
_entity.type
_entity.pdbx_description
1 polymer ?
#
loop_
_entity_poly.entity_id
_entity_poly.type
_entity_poly.pdbx_seq_one_letter_code
_entity_poly.pdbx_strand_id
1 'polypeptide(L)'
;MEVKNGAIKRMTRVRLTVAALVCAFLTSATWAGEEVPSRCEKGTYAGKVPGKTSYRKDSFVWAVSAKFAADYCMPDSFVDADLPQGVEAVAYRRAEDYDTQACILTEGVETCNPLKDHVLEIYVRHNAVMHAREGRFFDSISAPSVNLINEKLSSTQARLKSGQVPAGASGVSIFDSSQILLATVADGKTNIRFGGMYLRTFFEGILDGLDYLAVHGQLGFTHRSIWKRRTSQQDLYFLIDHLRRPDEQRLSWAESIAPRELETFVFSLKIPKRIEAAMIAEDQR
;
A
#
# COMPACT_ATOMS: atom_id res chain seq x y z
N MET A 1 66.08 -31.11 -41.28
CA MET A 1 67.01 -31.96 -40.53
C MET A 1 67.30 -31.29 -39.21
N GLU A 2 67.27 -32.10 -38.15
CA GLU A 2 67.60 -31.78 -36.77
C GLU A 2 68.79 -30.85 -36.60
N VAL A 3 68.72 -29.98 -35.58
CA VAL A 3 69.76 -29.93 -34.54
C VAL A 3 69.08 -29.59 -33.20
N LYS A 4 68.98 -30.58 -32.31
CA LYS A 4 68.64 -30.40 -30.89
C LYS A 4 69.93 -30.05 -30.14
N ASN A 5 69.94 -28.89 -29.49
CA ASN A 5 71.00 -28.51 -28.54
C ASN A 5 70.67 -29.03 -27.14
N GLY A 6 71.49 -29.94 -26.65
CA GLY A 6 71.56 -30.32 -25.24
C GLY A 6 72.57 -29.46 -24.50
N ALA A 7 72.25 -29.07 -23.26
CA ALA A 7 73.20 -28.53 -22.31
C ALA A 7 72.79 -28.86 -20.85
N ILE A 8 73.43 -29.91 -20.32
CA ILE A 8 74.17 -29.97 -19.05
C ILE A 8 73.81 -28.93 -17.96
N LYS A 9 73.38 -29.40 -16.78
CA LYS A 9 74.15 -29.29 -15.50
C LYS A 9 73.38 -29.89 -14.31
N ARG A 10 74.02 -30.87 -13.66
CA ARG A 10 73.76 -31.26 -12.27
C ARG A 10 74.21 -30.13 -11.34
N MET A 11 73.44 -29.86 -10.28
CA MET A 11 74.01 -29.41 -9.01
C MET A 11 73.14 -29.87 -7.85
N THR A 12 73.82 -30.35 -6.82
CA THR A 12 73.30 -31.09 -5.67
C THR A 12 73.50 -30.25 -4.42
N ARG A 13 72.64 -30.46 -3.41
CA ARG A 13 72.73 -30.03 -2.01
C ARG A 13 72.32 -28.55 -1.80
N VAL A 14 71.72 -28.12 -0.69
CA VAL A 14 71.86 -28.47 0.74
C VAL A 14 70.53 -28.14 1.46
N ARG A 15 70.20 -28.89 2.52
CA ARG A 15 69.09 -28.64 3.47
C ARG A 15 69.28 -27.33 4.22
N LEU A 16 68.20 -26.58 4.49
CA LEU A 16 68.14 -25.74 5.69
C LEU A 16 66.73 -25.81 6.29
N THR A 17 66.64 -26.48 7.43
CA THR A 17 65.50 -26.44 8.35
C THR A 17 65.66 -25.18 9.20
N VAL A 18 64.67 -24.28 9.17
CA VAL A 18 64.56 -23.20 10.16
C VAL A 18 63.15 -23.27 10.73
N ALA A 19 63.08 -23.71 11.98
CA ALA A 19 61.90 -23.56 12.82
C ALA A 19 61.83 -22.09 13.27
N ALA A 20 60.71 -21.43 13.02
CA ALA A 20 60.39 -20.15 13.62
C ALA A 20 59.02 -20.26 14.28
N LEU A 21 59.07 -20.35 15.61
CA LEU A 21 57.97 -20.23 16.54
C LEU A 21 57.47 -18.78 16.49
N VAL A 22 56.23 -18.54 16.05
CA VAL A 22 55.55 -17.25 16.24
C VAL A 22 54.23 -17.51 16.96
N CYS A 23 54.22 -17.17 18.24
CA CYS A 23 53.01 -16.96 19.01
C CYS A 23 52.24 -15.78 18.40
N ALA A 24 51.11 -16.06 17.75
CA ALA A 24 50.09 -15.07 17.49
C ALA A 24 48.88 -15.39 18.36
N PHE A 25 48.73 -14.60 19.43
CA PHE A 25 47.45 -14.40 20.11
C PHE A 25 46.43 -13.95 19.08
N LEU A 26 45.63 -14.89 18.58
CA LEU A 26 44.36 -14.57 17.94
C LEU A 26 43.31 -14.51 19.04
N THR A 27 43.18 -13.34 19.66
CA THR A 27 41.89 -12.92 20.18
C THR A 27 40.97 -12.79 18.97
N SER A 28 40.31 -13.90 18.63
CA SER A 28 39.12 -13.86 17.80
C SER A 28 38.12 -13.00 18.56
N ALA A 29 38.08 -11.71 18.25
CA ALA A 29 36.89 -10.92 18.41
C ALA A 29 35.83 -11.65 17.59
N THR A 30 35.09 -12.54 18.25
CA THR A 30 33.82 -13.02 17.74
C THR A 30 32.94 -11.78 17.72
N TRP A 31 32.96 -11.09 16.58
CA TRP A 31 31.83 -10.30 16.15
C TRP A 31 30.68 -11.31 16.18
N ALA A 32 29.91 -11.29 17.27
CA ALA A 32 28.57 -11.81 17.26
C ALA A 32 27.84 -10.91 16.26
N GLY A 33 28.01 -11.23 14.98
CA GLY A 33 27.10 -10.82 13.94
C GLY A 33 25.79 -11.44 14.35
N GLU A 34 24.97 -10.63 15.00
CA GLU A 34 23.54 -10.83 15.06
C GLU A 34 23.12 -11.29 13.66
N GLU A 35 22.60 -12.52 13.56
CA GLU A 35 22.11 -13.04 12.28
C GLU A 35 21.10 -12.03 11.76
N VAL A 36 21.50 -11.25 10.75
CA VAL A 36 20.60 -10.35 10.03
C VAL A 36 19.50 -11.27 9.52
N PRO A 37 18.25 -11.16 10.03
CA PRO A 37 17.21 -12.10 9.65
C PRO A 37 17.11 -12.07 8.13
N SER A 38 17.12 -13.26 7.54
CA SER A 38 17.12 -13.45 6.09
C SER A 38 16.14 -12.47 5.45
N ARG A 39 16.65 -11.62 4.54
CA ARG A 39 15.91 -10.60 3.77
C ARG A 39 14.46 -11.03 3.54
N CYS A 40 13.49 -10.24 3.99
CA CYS A 40 12.05 -10.55 3.96
C CYS A 40 11.58 -11.21 2.67
N GLU A 41 10.64 -12.15 2.79
CA GLU A 41 10.34 -13.18 1.78
C GLU A 41 10.16 -12.62 0.37
N LYS A 42 9.33 -11.58 0.23
CA LYS A 42 8.90 -11.03 -1.06
C LYS A 42 9.59 -9.72 -1.45
N GLY A 43 10.07 -8.93 -0.49
CA GLY A 43 10.69 -7.65 -0.80
C GLY A 43 11.14 -6.87 0.43
N THR A 44 11.39 -5.58 0.25
CA THR A 44 11.77 -4.69 1.35
C THR A 44 11.09 -3.34 1.23
N TYR A 45 10.52 -2.89 2.34
CA TYR A 45 9.96 -1.55 2.50
C TYR A 45 11.07 -0.50 2.58
N ALA A 46 10.94 0.54 1.75
CA ALA A 46 11.90 1.63 1.62
C ALA A 46 11.32 2.99 2.08
N GLY A 47 10.13 2.99 2.67
CA GLY A 47 9.53 4.20 3.23
C GLY A 47 10.01 4.53 4.64
N LYS A 48 9.23 5.37 5.34
CA LYS A 48 9.58 5.88 6.66
C LYS A 48 9.48 4.76 7.70
N VAL A 49 10.58 4.55 8.44
CA VAL A 49 10.61 3.64 9.59
C VAL A 49 10.65 4.47 10.87
N PRO A 50 9.75 4.25 11.85
CA PRO A 50 9.78 4.97 13.13
C PRO A 50 11.16 4.88 13.80
N GLY A 51 11.67 6.02 14.26
CA GLY A 51 12.99 6.11 14.89
C GLY A 51 14.19 6.07 13.94
N LYS A 52 14.01 5.96 12.62
CA LYS A 52 15.09 6.00 11.63
C LYS A 52 14.94 7.17 10.65
N THR A 53 16.06 7.77 10.27
CA THR A 53 16.08 8.79 9.22
C THR A 53 15.78 8.13 7.87
N SER A 54 14.72 8.61 7.19
CA SER A 54 14.40 8.21 5.82
C SER A 54 14.78 9.32 4.86
N TYR A 55 15.44 8.97 3.76
CA TYR A 55 15.74 9.88 2.66
C TYR A 55 14.60 9.94 1.63
N ARG A 56 13.62 9.02 1.70
CA ARG A 56 12.40 9.08 0.90
C ARG A 56 11.30 9.80 1.67
N LYS A 57 10.64 10.76 1.01
CA LYS A 57 9.42 11.41 1.50
C LYS A 57 8.27 10.41 1.41
N ASP A 58 8.11 9.62 2.45
CA ASP A 58 6.94 8.80 2.67
C ASP A 58 5.96 9.58 3.56
N SER A 59 4.85 10.01 2.96
CA SER A 59 3.77 10.73 3.63
C SER A 59 2.63 9.82 4.08
N PHE A 60 2.76 8.50 3.90
CA PHE A 60 1.68 7.58 4.18
C PHE A 60 1.59 7.23 5.66
N VAL A 61 0.36 7.10 6.13
CA VAL A 61 0.02 6.38 7.35
C VAL A 61 -0.39 4.97 6.96
N TRP A 62 0.39 3.99 7.40
CA TRP A 62 0.21 2.59 7.06
C TRP A 62 -0.51 1.81 8.16
N ALA A 63 -1.38 0.90 7.75
CA ALA A 63 -1.89 -0.20 8.55
C ALA A 63 -1.75 -1.48 7.71
N VAL A 64 -1.07 -2.50 8.23
CA VAL A 64 -0.73 -3.71 7.46
C VAL A 64 -1.00 -4.98 8.24
N SER A 65 -1.25 -6.08 7.55
CA SER A 65 -1.36 -7.39 8.20
C SER A 65 0.01 -7.84 8.71
N ALA A 66 0.04 -8.73 9.70
CA ALA A 66 1.29 -9.32 10.17
C ALA A 66 2.03 -10.05 9.04
N LYS A 67 1.28 -10.69 8.11
CA LYS A 67 1.87 -11.35 6.95
C LYS A 67 2.51 -10.34 6.00
N PHE A 68 1.83 -9.25 5.66
CA PHE A 68 2.38 -8.24 4.76
C PHE A 68 3.63 -7.57 5.36
N ALA A 69 3.63 -7.33 6.67
CA ALA A 69 4.80 -6.83 7.37
C ALA A 69 6.01 -7.79 7.27
N ALA A 70 5.79 -9.09 7.48
CA ALA A 70 6.83 -10.11 7.34
C ALA A 70 7.32 -10.28 5.89
N ASP A 71 6.41 -10.27 4.91
CA ASP A 71 6.74 -10.44 3.50
C ASP A 71 7.62 -9.29 2.96
N TYR A 72 7.42 -8.06 3.48
CA TYR A 72 8.05 -6.84 2.97
C TYR A 72 8.93 -6.08 3.99
N CYS A 73 9.25 -6.63 5.15
CA CYS A 73 10.03 -5.96 6.20
C CYS A 73 9.40 -4.63 6.66
N MET A 74 8.06 -4.55 6.73
CA MET A 74 7.44 -3.35 7.30
C MET A 74 7.58 -3.37 8.82
N PRO A 75 7.74 -2.19 9.46
CA PRO A 75 7.85 -2.10 10.92
C PRO A 75 6.62 -2.71 11.63
N ASP A 76 6.83 -3.43 12.73
CA ASP A 76 5.74 -4.01 13.54
C ASP A 76 4.75 -2.95 14.04
N SER A 77 5.22 -1.70 14.22
CA SER A 77 4.36 -0.56 14.56
C SER A 77 3.29 -0.26 13.51
N PHE A 78 3.40 -0.81 12.28
CA PHE A 78 2.41 -0.68 11.22
C PHE A 78 1.40 -1.81 11.22
N VAL A 79 1.68 -2.90 11.94
CA VAL A 79 0.79 -4.06 12.01
C VAL A 79 -0.49 -3.66 12.73
N ASP A 80 -1.62 -3.93 12.08
CA ASP A 80 -2.95 -3.74 12.63
C ASP A 80 -3.68 -5.08 12.63
N ALA A 81 -3.99 -5.58 13.83
CA ALA A 81 -4.62 -6.87 14.02
C ALA A 81 -6.11 -6.88 13.64
N ASP A 82 -6.72 -5.70 13.51
CA ASP A 82 -8.14 -5.54 13.19
C ASP A 82 -8.39 -5.40 11.68
N LEU A 83 -7.36 -5.58 10.85
CA LEU A 83 -7.54 -5.59 9.39
C LEU A 83 -8.45 -6.76 8.97
N PRO A 84 -9.49 -6.50 8.16
CA PRO A 84 -10.38 -7.55 7.68
C PRO A 84 -9.65 -8.61 6.87
N GLN A 85 -10.15 -9.84 6.93
CA GLN A 85 -9.63 -10.94 6.12
C GLN A 85 -9.65 -10.56 4.62
N GLY A 86 -8.54 -10.84 3.93
CA GLY A 86 -8.40 -10.51 2.51
C GLY A 86 -7.85 -9.12 2.23
N VAL A 87 -7.72 -8.26 3.25
CA VAL A 87 -7.00 -6.97 3.18
C VAL A 87 -5.63 -7.14 3.82
N GLU A 88 -4.57 -6.88 3.06
CA GLU A 88 -3.19 -7.10 3.50
C GLU A 88 -2.50 -5.78 3.89
N ALA A 89 -2.88 -4.66 3.28
CA ALA A 89 -2.40 -3.33 3.67
C ALA A 89 -3.36 -2.22 3.27
N VAL A 90 -3.34 -1.14 4.04
CA VAL A 90 -4.01 0.12 3.75
C VAL A 90 -3.01 1.25 4.01
N ALA A 91 -2.81 2.11 3.03
CA ALA A 91 -1.98 3.30 3.12
C ALA A 91 -2.85 4.54 2.90
N TYR A 92 -2.78 5.48 3.84
CA TYR A 92 -3.51 6.74 3.78
C TYR A 92 -2.55 7.91 3.59
N ARG A 93 -2.92 8.87 2.75
CA ARG A 93 -2.30 10.19 2.72
C ARG A 93 -3.32 11.26 2.35
N ARG A 94 -3.00 12.51 2.68
CA ARG A 94 -3.62 13.66 2.04
C ARG A 94 -2.99 13.87 0.66
N ALA A 95 -3.80 14.01 -0.37
CA ALA A 95 -3.37 14.62 -1.62
C ALA A 95 -3.62 16.12 -1.51
N GLU A 96 -2.57 16.89 -1.72
CA GLU A 96 -2.66 18.32 -1.96
C GLU A 96 -2.45 18.47 -3.46
N ASP A 97 -3.53 18.71 -4.19
CA ASP A 97 -3.39 19.22 -5.54
C ASP A 97 -3.28 20.73 -5.43
N TYR A 98 -2.05 21.23 -5.54
CA TYR A 98 -1.76 22.66 -5.46
C TYR A 98 -2.16 23.40 -6.74
N ASP A 99 -2.33 22.67 -7.85
CA ASP A 99 -2.61 23.25 -9.16
C ASP A 99 -4.12 23.39 -9.40
N THR A 100 -4.96 22.72 -8.61
CA THR A 100 -6.43 22.81 -8.69
C THR A 100 -7.04 23.32 -7.38
N GLN A 101 -7.91 24.32 -7.49
CA GLN A 101 -8.62 24.91 -6.35
C GLN A 101 -10.14 24.73 -6.54
N ALA A 102 -10.83 24.35 -5.47
CA ALA A 102 -12.27 24.50 -5.38
C ALA A 102 -12.59 25.88 -4.82
N CYS A 103 -13.31 26.69 -5.60
CA CYS A 103 -13.87 27.95 -5.17
C CYS A 103 -15.34 27.78 -4.84
N ILE A 104 -15.76 28.27 -3.67
CA ILE A 104 -17.16 28.32 -3.26
C ILE A 104 -17.55 29.78 -3.07
N LEU A 105 -18.65 30.20 -3.71
CA LEU A 105 -19.26 31.50 -3.50
C LEU A 105 -20.34 31.37 -2.42
N THR A 106 -20.12 31.95 -1.25
CA THR A 106 -21.12 31.99 -0.15
C THR A 106 -21.40 33.45 0.19
N GLU A 107 -22.67 33.87 0.09
CA GLU A 107 -23.11 35.24 0.41
C GLU A 107 -22.30 36.35 -0.29
N GLY A 108 -21.86 36.09 -1.53
CA GLY A 108 -21.06 37.05 -2.32
C GLY A 108 -19.57 37.08 -2.00
N VAL A 109 -19.09 36.26 -1.05
CA VAL A 109 -17.66 36.08 -0.76
C VAL A 109 -17.18 34.79 -1.43
N GLU A 110 -16.21 34.91 -2.32
CA GLU A 110 -15.53 33.78 -2.95
C GLU A 110 -14.42 33.28 -2.03
N THR A 111 -14.47 31.99 -1.67
CA THR A 111 -13.40 31.32 -0.94
C THR A 111 -12.86 30.19 -1.80
N CYS A 112 -11.61 30.34 -2.25
CA CYS A 112 -10.89 29.30 -2.97
C CYS A 112 -9.96 28.56 -2.01
N ASN A 113 -10.06 27.23 -1.99
CA ASN A 113 -9.13 26.36 -1.27
C ASN A 113 -8.54 25.33 -2.23
N PRO A 114 -7.26 24.95 -2.07
CA PRO A 114 -6.71 23.78 -2.77
C PRO A 114 -7.61 22.57 -2.53
N LEU A 115 -7.78 21.73 -3.55
CA LEU A 115 -8.50 20.46 -3.36
C LEU A 115 -7.71 19.62 -2.35
N LYS A 116 -8.33 19.39 -1.18
CA LYS A 116 -7.82 18.50 -0.13
C LYS A 116 -8.53 17.16 -0.30
N ASP A 117 -7.88 16.22 -0.98
CA ASP A 117 -8.43 14.89 -1.18
C ASP A 117 -7.79 13.91 -0.20
N HIS A 118 -8.62 13.05 0.38
CA HIS A 118 -8.14 11.89 1.13
C HIS A 118 -7.88 10.76 0.15
N VAL A 119 -6.67 10.22 0.18
CA VAL A 119 -6.28 9.10 -0.67
C VAL A 119 -6.10 7.86 0.20
N LEU A 120 -6.79 6.78 -0.18
CA LEU A 120 -6.58 5.45 0.38
C LEU A 120 -6.04 4.56 -0.73
N GLU A 121 -4.91 3.91 -0.45
CA GLU A 121 -4.27 2.91 -1.30
C GLU A 121 -4.35 1.57 -0.58
N ILE A 122 -5.15 0.65 -1.10
CA ILE A 122 -5.57 -0.59 -0.44
C ILE A 122 -5.00 -1.78 -1.21
N TYR A 123 -4.34 -2.68 -0.50
CA TYR A 123 -3.82 -3.93 -1.00
C TYR A 123 -4.71 -5.06 -0.51
N VAL A 124 -5.29 -5.79 -1.45
CA VAL A 124 -6.20 -6.89 -1.16
C VAL A 124 -5.69 -8.16 -1.83
N ARG A 125 -6.04 -9.32 -1.29
CA ARG A 125 -5.78 -10.60 -1.97
C ARG A 125 -6.47 -10.59 -3.32
N HIS A 126 -5.84 -11.21 -4.30
CA HIS A 126 -6.41 -11.32 -5.63
C HIS A 126 -7.84 -11.87 -5.58
N ASN A 127 -8.78 -11.24 -6.29
CA ASN A 127 -10.22 -11.54 -6.28
C ASN A 127 -10.99 -11.24 -4.98
N ALA A 128 -10.39 -10.57 -3.98
CA ALA A 128 -11.11 -10.17 -2.76
C ALA A 128 -12.12 -9.04 -3.01
N VAL A 129 -11.93 -8.26 -4.08
CA VAL A 129 -12.86 -7.21 -4.49
C VAL A 129 -13.50 -7.60 -5.81
N MET A 130 -14.79 -7.87 -5.79
CA MET A 130 -15.58 -8.09 -7.01
C MET A 130 -15.70 -6.78 -7.79
N HIS A 131 -15.40 -6.81 -9.08
CA HIS A 131 -15.47 -5.66 -9.96
C HIS A 131 -16.13 -6.04 -11.31
N ALA A 132 -16.73 -5.07 -11.99
CA ALA A 132 -17.62 -5.35 -13.14
C ALA A 132 -16.87 -5.75 -14.42
N ARG A 133 -15.56 -5.53 -14.46
CA ARG A 133 -14.73 -5.67 -15.67
C ARG A 133 -13.32 -6.10 -15.29
N GLU A 134 -12.86 -7.22 -15.85
CA GLU A 134 -11.48 -7.68 -15.70
C GLU A 134 -10.49 -6.64 -16.23
N GLY A 135 -9.31 -6.56 -15.59
CA GLY A 135 -8.19 -5.76 -16.06
C GLY A 135 -7.83 -4.54 -15.23
N ARG A 136 -6.89 -3.74 -15.74
CA ARG A 136 -6.34 -2.56 -15.06
C ARG A 136 -7.13 -1.30 -15.40
N PHE A 137 -7.36 -0.45 -14.42
CA PHE A 137 -7.85 0.91 -14.62
C PHE A 137 -6.86 1.92 -14.06
N PHE A 138 -6.62 3.01 -14.79
CA PHE A 138 -5.97 4.18 -14.22
C PHE A 138 -6.54 5.45 -14.85
N ASP A 139 -6.90 6.40 -14.01
CA ASP A 139 -7.01 7.82 -14.40
C ASP A 139 -5.66 8.55 -14.24
N SER A 140 -4.72 7.93 -13.50
CA SER A 140 -3.39 8.41 -13.18
C SER A 140 -2.43 7.22 -13.12
N ILE A 141 -1.30 7.30 -13.83
CA ILE A 141 -0.31 6.21 -13.96
C ILE A 141 0.45 5.94 -12.64
N SER A 142 0.16 6.67 -11.55
CA SER A 142 0.91 6.58 -10.30
C SER A 142 0.30 5.62 -9.30
N ALA A 143 1.13 4.74 -8.73
CA ALA A 143 0.86 4.00 -7.49
C ALA A 143 1.93 4.36 -6.45
N PRO A 144 1.82 5.53 -5.78
CA PRO A 144 2.92 6.07 -4.98
C PRO A 144 3.33 5.18 -3.80
N SER A 145 2.40 4.49 -3.13
CA SER A 145 2.77 3.57 -2.05
C SER A 145 3.51 2.33 -2.55
N VAL A 146 3.22 1.86 -3.77
CA VAL A 146 3.93 0.73 -4.39
C VAL A 146 5.41 1.07 -4.61
N ASN A 147 5.72 2.34 -4.93
CA ASN A 147 7.11 2.80 -5.09
C ASN A 147 7.93 2.70 -3.78
N LEU A 148 7.27 2.52 -2.63
CA LEU A 148 7.92 2.29 -1.34
C LEU A 148 8.22 0.81 -1.09
N ILE A 149 7.83 -0.09 -1.99
CA ILE A 149 8.03 -1.54 -1.88
C ILE A 149 9.01 -1.98 -2.97
N ASN A 150 10.19 -2.45 -2.56
CA ASN A 150 11.16 -3.05 -3.47
C ASN A 150 10.96 -4.56 -3.49
N GLU A 151 10.28 -5.08 -4.52
CA GLU A 151 10.11 -6.52 -4.71
C GLU A 151 11.44 -7.22 -4.99
N LYS A 152 11.60 -8.45 -4.48
CA LYS A 152 12.66 -9.36 -4.94
C LYS A 152 12.35 -9.85 -6.35
N LEU A 153 13.41 -10.14 -7.11
CA LEU A 153 13.29 -10.74 -8.44
C LEU A 153 12.45 -12.02 -8.45
N SER A 154 12.54 -12.86 -7.41
CA SER A 154 11.72 -14.07 -7.28
C SER A 154 10.22 -13.78 -7.18
N SER A 155 9.83 -12.74 -6.43
CA SER A 155 8.43 -12.28 -6.33
C SER A 155 7.94 -11.77 -7.67
N THR A 156 8.74 -10.94 -8.35
CA THR A 156 8.42 -10.45 -9.69
C THR A 156 8.28 -11.58 -10.70
N GLN A 157 9.16 -12.58 -10.66
CA GLN A 157 9.06 -13.76 -11.52
C GLN A 157 7.84 -14.62 -11.21
N ALA A 158 7.51 -14.80 -9.93
CA ALA A 158 6.31 -15.54 -9.52
C ALA A 158 5.04 -14.87 -10.06
N ARG A 159 4.94 -13.55 -9.91
CA ARG A 159 3.87 -12.71 -10.45
C ARG A 159 3.75 -12.76 -11.97
N LEU A 160 4.87 -12.73 -12.68
CA LEU A 160 4.88 -12.87 -14.14
C LEU A 160 4.46 -14.28 -14.59
N LYS A 161 4.82 -15.32 -13.84
CA LYS A 161 4.48 -16.72 -14.13
C LYS A 161 3.04 -17.09 -13.77
N SER A 162 2.46 -16.46 -12.75
CA SER A 162 1.09 -16.73 -12.32
C SER A 162 0.04 -16.27 -13.34
N GLY A 163 0.44 -15.55 -14.40
CA GLY A 163 -0.47 -14.99 -15.39
C GLY A 163 -1.32 -13.85 -14.83
N GLN A 164 -1.10 -13.44 -13.57
CA GLN A 164 -1.82 -12.38 -12.86
C GLN A 164 -1.40 -10.98 -13.32
N VAL A 165 -0.72 -10.84 -14.46
CA VAL A 165 -0.39 -9.56 -15.05
C VAL A 165 -1.39 -9.29 -16.17
N PRO A 166 -2.47 -8.53 -15.94
CA PRO A 166 -3.51 -8.36 -16.92
C PRO A 166 -3.00 -7.56 -18.12
N ALA A 167 -3.51 -7.88 -19.30
CA ALA A 167 -3.23 -7.12 -20.52
C ALA A 167 -3.94 -5.75 -20.49
N GLY A 168 -3.26 -4.72 -21.00
CA GLY A 168 -3.87 -3.42 -21.27
C GLY A 168 -4.26 -2.61 -20.04
N ALA A 169 -4.65 -1.37 -20.29
CA ALA A 169 -5.28 -0.49 -19.31
C ALA A 169 -6.57 0.05 -19.92
N SER A 170 -7.65 -0.05 -19.18
CA SER A 170 -8.92 0.57 -19.52
C SER A 170 -8.89 2.03 -19.04
N GLY A 171 -9.24 2.96 -19.92
CA GLY A 171 -9.56 4.34 -19.53
C GLY A 171 -10.97 4.47 -18.93
N VAL A 172 -11.73 3.37 -18.86
CA VAL A 172 -13.06 3.34 -18.25
C VAL A 172 -12.98 2.66 -16.89
N SER A 173 -13.47 3.34 -15.86
CA SER A 173 -13.50 2.85 -14.49
C SER A 173 -14.19 1.49 -14.41
N ILE A 174 -13.63 0.59 -13.59
CA ILE A 174 -14.22 -0.73 -13.29
C ILE A 174 -15.36 -0.65 -12.26
N PHE A 175 -15.48 0.49 -11.58
CA PHE A 175 -16.60 0.87 -10.71
C PHE A 175 -17.33 2.09 -11.28
N ASP A 176 -18.64 2.19 -11.10
CA ASP A 176 -19.40 3.42 -11.30
C ASP A 176 -18.99 4.46 -10.23
N SER A 177 -18.97 5.74 -10.59
CA SER A 177 -18.53 6.86 -9.74
C SER A 177 -19.35 7.06 -8.45
N SER A 178 -20.44 6.30 -8.28
CA SER A 178 -21.30 6.30 -7.09
C SER A 178 -21.20 5.05 -6.21
N GLN A 179 -20.37 4.07 -6.58
CA GLN A 179 -20.30 2.78 -5.88
C GLN A 179 -19.40 2.79 -4.66
N ILE A 180 -18.40 3.66 -4.63
CA ILE A 180 -17.42 3.68 -3.56
C ILE A 180 -17.80 4.82 -2.61
N LEU A 181 -17.91 4.51 -1.33
CA LEU A 181 -18.26 5.51 -0.32
C LEU A 181 -17.56 5.28 1.00
N LEU A 182 -17.47 6.35 1.78
CA LEU A 182 -17.05 6.30 3.17
C LEU A 182 -18.27 6.55 4.06
N ALA A 183 -18.48 5.70 5.07
CA ALA A 183 -19.58 5.86 6.01
C ALA A 183 -19.21 5.34 7.40
N THR A 184 -19.87 5.86 8.42
CA THR A 184 -19.88 5.18 9.72
C THR A 184 -20.88 4.05 9.74
N VAL A 185 -20.57 3.02 10.52
CA VAL A 185 -21.45 1.89 10.80
C VAL A 185 -21.75 1.85 12.30
N ALA A 186 -23.03 1.68 12.62
CA ALA A 186 -23.54 1.43 13.97
C ALA A 186 -24.55 0.30 13.89
N ASP A 187 -24.47 -0.67 14.80
CA ASP A 187 -25.41 -1.80 14.87
C ASP A 187 -25.57 -2.54 13.52
N GLY A 188 -24.46 -2.74 12.80
CA GLY A 188 -24.43 -3.43 11.51
C GLY A 188 -24.92 -2.60 10.32
N LYS A 189 -25.36 -1.35 10.52
CA LYS A 189 -25.93 -0.50 9.47
C LYS A 189 -25.13 0.77 9.24
N THR A 190 -25.08 1.23 7.99
CA THR A 190 -24.53 2.55 7.67
C THR A 190 -25.35 3.63 8.36
N ASN A 191 -24.69 4.56 9.03
CA ASN A 191 -25.33 5.64 9.76
C ASN A 191 -25.03 7.00 9.11
N ILE A 192 -23.79 7.48 9.21
CA ILE A 192 -23.38 8.77 8.65
C ILE A 192 -22.56 8.52 7.39
N ARG A 193 -23.02 9.02 6.23
CA ARG A 193 -22.24 8.98 5.00
C ARG A 193 -21.33 10.20 4.90
N PHE A 194 -20.04 9.94 4.76
CA PHE A 194 -19.01 10.95 4.58
C PHE A 194 -18.87 11.37 3.11
N GLY A 195 -19.47 10.65 2.17
CA GLY A 195 -19.46 11.00 0.75
C GLY A 195 -18.99 9.86 -0.15
N GLY A 196 -19.08 10.11 -1.45
CA GLY A 196 -18.54 9.22 -2.47
C GLY A 196 -17.03 9.36 -2.58
N MET A 197 -16.36 8.24 -2.81
CA MET A 197 -14.96 8.17 -3.21
C MET A 197 -14.91 7.82 -4.69
N TYR A 198 -13.87 8.25 -5.38
CA TYR A 198 -13.63 7.96 -6.79
C TYR A 198 -12.47 6.99 -6.91
N LEU A 199 -12.63 6.02 -7.80
CA LEU A 199 -11.53 5.15 -8.17
C LEU A 199 -10.50 5.96 -8.95
N ARG A 200 -9.25 5.94 -8.48
CA ARG A 200 -8.10 6.53 -9.18
C ARG A 200 -7.37 5.48 -10.01
N THR A 201 -7.04 4.37 -9.36
CA THR A 201 -6.23 3.32 -9.96
C THR A 201 -6.67 1.97 -9.42
N PHE A 202 -6.79 1.00 -10.32
CA PHE A 202 -6.92 -0.39 -9.96
C PHE A 202 -5.93 -1.23 -10.76
N PHE A 203 -5.13 -2.01 -10.05
CA PHE A 203 -4.16 -2.93 -10.63
C PHE A 203 -4.35 -4.30 -10.04
N GLU A 204 -4.75 -5.27 -10.86
CA GLU A 204 -4.67 -6.67 -10.48
C GLU A 204 -3.22 -7.13 -10.51
N GLY A 205 -2.84 -7.94 -9.52
CA GLY A 205 -1.48 -8.49 -9.44
C GLY A 205 -0.40 -7.42 -9.48
N ILE A 206 -0.57 -6.33 -8.73
CA ILE A 206 0.48 -5.29 -8.63
C ILE A 206 1.70 -5.82 -7.86
N LEU A 207 1.45 -6.71 -6.89
CA LEU A 207 2.40 -7.46 -6.09
C LEU A 207 1.99 -8.93 -6.13
N ASP A 208 2.92 -9.84 -5.84
CA ASP A 208 2.66 -11.29 -5.90
C ASP A 208 1.45 -11.70 -5.03
N GLY A 209 0.34 -12.06 -5.71
CA GLY A 209 -0.93 -12.46 -5.10
C GLY A 209 -1.84 -11.33 -4.61
N LEU A 210 -1.49 -10.06 -4.87
CA LEU A 210 -2.24 -8.90 -4.37
C LEU A 210 -2.68 -7.96 -5.49
N ASP A 211 -3.95 -7.55 -5.39
CA ASP A 211 -4.52 -6.46 -6.16
C ASP A 211 -4.39 -5.16 -5.38
N TYR A 212 -4.42 -4.05 -6.12
CA TYR A 212 -4.26 -2.71 -5.59
C TYR A 212 -5.40 -1.82 -6.05
N LEU A 213 -5.95 -1.09 -5.10
CA LEU A 213 -7.04 -0.17 -5.26
C LEU A 213 -6.65 1.18 -4.66
N ALA A 214 -6.48 2.20 -5.48
CA ALA A 214 -6.34 3.59 -5.05
C ALA A 214 -7.65 4.32 -5.27
N VAL A 215 -8.18 4.90 -4.20
CA VAL A 215 -9.36 5.75 -4.23
C VAL A 215 -9.01 7.10 -3.67
N HIS A 216 -9.70 8.12 -4.17
CA HIS A 216 -9.60 9.46 -3.61
C HIS A 216 -10.98 10.08 -3.49
N GLY A 217 -11.15 10.95 -2.52
CA GLY A 217 -12.38 11.68 -2.38
C GLY A 217 -12.19 12.83 -1.43
N GLN A 218 -12.95 13.88 -1.68
CA GLN A 218 -13.26 14.84 -0.64
C GLN A 218 -14.20 14.15 0.33
N LEU A 219 -13.91 14.25 1.61
CA LEU A 219 -14.91 13.90 2.61
C LEU A 219 -15.99 14.97 2.49
N GLY A 220 -17.08 14.53 1.87
CA GLY A 220 -18.19 15.30 1.38
C GLY A 220 -18.69 16.31 2.40
N PHE A 221 -18.48 17.55 2.00
CA PHE A 221 -19.30 18.72 2.31
C PHE A 221 -19.14 19.25 3.73
N THR A 222 -18.04 20.00 3.86
CA THR A 222 -17.82 21.10 4.80
C THR A 222 -18.10 20.79 6.28
N HIS A 223 -17.07 21.03 7.08
CA HIS A 223 -17.09 21.20 8.53
C HIS A 223 -16.79 19.97 9.39
N ARG A 224 -16.00 20.26 10.41
CA ARG A 224 -15.94 19.64 11.74
C ARG A 224 -17.29 19.09 12.26
N SER A 225 -18.45 19.54 11.76
CA SER A 225 -19.78 19.13 12.20
C SER A 225 -20.09 17.65 11.94
N ILE A 226 -19.60 17.04 10.85
CA ILE A 226 -19.87 15.61 10.58
C ILE A 226 -19.06 14.72 11.53
N TRP A 227 -17.79 15.04 11.74
CA TRP A 227 -16.95 14.38 12.75
C TRP A 227 -17.47 14.60 14.17
N LYS A 228 -18.02 15.78 14.48
CA LYS A 228 -18.66 16.07 15.78
C LYS A 228 -19.97 15.32 16.02
N ARG A 229 -20.71 14.97 14.96
CA ARG A 229 -21.95 14.19 15.04
C ARG A 229 -21.69 12.71 15.30
N ARG A 230 -20.46 12.25 15.10
CA ARG A 230 -20.06 10.87 15.38
C ARG A 230 -19.94 10.66 16.89
N THR A 231 -20.54 9.57 17.37
CA THR A 231 -20.33 9.07 18.73
C THR A 231 -19.20 8.04 18.76
N SER A 232 -18.60 7.78 19.93
CA SER A 232 -17.51 6.80 20.10
C SER A 232 -17.90 5.36 19.73
N GLN A 233 -19.18 5.07 19.53
CA GLN A 233 -19.73 3.76 19.19
C GLN A 233 -19.82 3.50 17.67
N GLN A 234 -19.44 4.48 16.85
CA GLN A 234 -19.52 4.37 15.40
C GLN A 234 -18.15 4.08 14.80
N ASP A 235 -18.01 3.00 14.04
CA ASP A 235 -16.77 2.70 13.30
C ASP A 235 -16.84 3.25 11.88
N LEU A 236 -15.71 3.73 11.35
CA LEU A 236 -15.63 4.24 9.98
C LEU A 236 -15.30 3.11 9.02
N TYR A 237 -15.99 3.07 7.88
CA TYR A 237 -15.85 2.04 6.86
C TYR A 237 -15.68 2.65 5.48
N PHE A 238 -14.75 2.06 4.72
CA PHE A 238 -14.72 2.12 3.27
C PHE A 238 -15.60 1.01 2.71
N LEU A 239 -16.54 1.36 1.84
CA LEU A 239 -17.54 0.46 1.31
C LEU A 239 -17.57 0.54 -0.22
N ILE A 240 -17.72 -0.61 -0.86
CA ILE A 240 -18.02 -0.71 -2.29
C ILE A 240 -19.40 -1.35 -2.42
N ASP A 241 -20.30 -0.61 -3.05
CA ASP A 241 -21.65 -1.07 -3.36
C ASP A 241 -21.65 -2.09 -4.51
N HIS A 242 -22.73 -2.85 -4.62
CA HIS A 242 -22.89 -3.87 -5.66
C HIS A 242 -22.61 -3.34 -7.06
N LEU A 243 -22.06 -4.23 -7.89
CA LEU A 243 -21.79 -3.98 -9.30
C LEU A 243 -23.12 -3.78 -10.02
N ARG A 244 -23.48 -2.50 -10.25
CA ARG A 244 -24.68 -2.17 -11.02
C ARG A 244 -24.51 -2.71 -12.42
N ARG A 245 -25.53 -3.41 -12.90
CA ARG A 245 -25.57 -3.76 -14.32
C ARG A 245 -25.84 -2.50 -15.16
N PRO A 246 -25.42 -2.43 -16.43
CA PRO A 246 -25.65 -1.27 -17.27
C PRO A 246 -27.14 -0.87 -17.43
N ASP A 247 -28.05 -1.83 -17.24
CA ASP A 247 -29.50 -1.69 -17.30
C ASP A 247 -30.16 -1.35 -15.96
N GLU A 248 -29.40 -1.33 -14.87
CA GLU A 248 -29.91 -1.06 -13.52
C GLU A 248 -30.06 0.45 -13.30
N GLN A 249 -31.26 0.90 -12.89
CA GLN A 249 -31.51 2.31 -12.61
C GLN A 249 -30.61 2.80 -11.47
N ARG A 250 -30.08 4.02 -11.62
CA ARG A 250 -29.42 4.71 -10.52
C ARG A 250 -30.40 4.88 -9.37
N LEU A 251 -29.97 4.51 -8.17
CA LEU A 251 -30.71 4.82 -6.95
C LEU A 251 -31.02 6.32 -6.91
N SER A 252 -32.23 6.66 -6.48
CA SER A 252 -32.53 8.05 -6.14
C SER A 252 -31.59 8.54 -5.04
N TRP A 253 -31.44 9.86 -4.90
CA TRP A 253 -30.61 10.43 -3.83
C TRP A 253 -31.08 9.98 -2.44
N ALA A 254 -32.40 9.86 -2.22
CA ALA A 254 -32.95 9.39 -0.94
C ALA A 254 -32.56 7.93 -0.64
N GLU A 255 -32.65 7.04 -1.63
CA GLU A 255 -32.22 5.64 -1.50
C GLU A 255 -30.71 5.52 -1.36
N SER A 256 -29.95 6.40 -2.02
CA SER A 256 -28.50 6.42 -1.95
C SER A 256 -27.95 7.02 -0.65
N ILE A 257 -28.78 7.59 0.23
CA ILE A 257 -28.35 8.02 1.58
C ILE A 257 -28.96 7.21 2.71
N ALA A 258 -29.99 6.40 2.43
CA ALA A 258 -30.67 5.60 3.43
C ALA A 258 -29.70 4.63 4.15
N PRO A 259 -29.93 4.35 5.46
CA PRO A 259 -29.21 3.31 6.18
C PRO A 259 -29.34 1.95 5.50
N ARG A 260 -28.22 1.23 5.36
CA ARG A 260 -28.16 -0.10 4.74
C ARG A 260 -27.33 -1.05 5.59
N GLU A 261 -27.71 -2.33 5.59
CA GLU A 261 -26.94 -3.38 6.26
C GLU A 261 -25.55 -3.50 5.63
N LEU A 262 -24.53 -3.68 6.46
CA LEU A 262 -23.14 -3.82 6.04
C LEU A 262 -22.92 -5.01 5.10
N GLU A 263 -23.69 -6.08 5.27
CA GLU A 263 -23.62 -7.28 4.43
C GLU A 263 -24.13 -7.06 3.00
N THR A 264 -24.82 -5.95 2.72
CA THR A 264 -25.31 -5.63 1.36
C THR A 264 -24.23 -5.04 0.46
N PHE A 265 -23.05 -4.72 1.01
CA PHE A 265 -21.92 -4.19 0.26
C PHE A 265 -21.04 -5.35 -0.22
N VAL A 266 -20.57 -5.27 -1.47
CA VAL A 266 -19.71 -6.33 -2.04
C VAL A 266 -18.30 -6.31 -1.46
N PHE A 267 -17.90 -5.17 -0.88
CA PHE A 267 -16.68 -5.06 -0.12
C PHE A 267 -16.86 -4.07 1.02
N SER A 268 -16.36 -4.44 2.20
CA SER A 268 -16.36 -3.59 3.38
C SER A 268 -15.01 -3.66 4.07
N LEU A 269 -14.40 -2.49 4.30
CA LEU A 269 -13.16 -2.33 5.03
C LEU A 269 -13.40 -1.38 6.19
N LYS A 270 -13.35 -1.91 7.43
CA LYS A 270 -13.26 -1.07 8.62
C LYS A 270 -11.95 -0.29 8.56
N ILE A 271 -12.02 1.04 8.58
CA ILE A 271 -10.83 1.89 8.52
C ILE A 271 -10.02 1.72 9.80
N PRO A 272 -8.72 1.36 9.70
CA PRO A 272 -7.81 1.29 10.84
C PRO A 272 -7.81 2.56 11.68
N LYS A 273 -7.84 2.44 13.01
CA LYS A 273 -8.00 3.60 13.92
C LYS A 273 -6.94 4.67 13.73
N ARG A 274 -5.71 4.27 13.40
CA ARG A 274 -4.61 5.19 13.10
C ARG A 274 -4.81 5.98 11.81
N ILE A 275 -5.42 5.37 10.80
CA ILE A 275 -5.72 6.01 9.52
C ILE A 275 -6.89 6.96 9.72
N GLU A 276 -7.93 6.50 10.41
CA GLU A 276 -9.05 7.33 10.83
C GLU A 276 -8.59 8.57 11.62
N ALA A 277 -7.71 8.40 12.61
CA ALA A 277 -7.14 9.52 13.37
C ALA A 277 -6.36 10.49 12.47
N ALA A 278 -5.61 9.98 11.49
CA ALA A 278 -4.90 10.81 10.52
C ALA A 278 -5.86 11.58 9.59
N MET A 279 -6.95 10.96 9.14
CA MET A 279 -8.00 11.63 8.35
C MET A 279 -8.63 12.77 9.15
N ILE A 280 -9.03 12.52 10.40
CA ILE A 280 -9.60 13.53 11.30
C ILE A 280 -8.61 14.69 11.54
N ALA A 281 -7.33 14.38 11.76
CA ALA A 281 -6.31 15.40 12.01
C ALA A 281 -6.11 16.31 10.79
N GLU A 282 -6.16 15.76 9.58
CA GLU A 282 -6.04 16.56 8.36
C GLU A 282 -7.26 17.46 8.11
N ASP A 283 -8.46 17.01 8.46
CA ASP A 283 -9.70 17.80 8.35
C ASP A 283 -9.84 18.91 9.40
N GLN A 284 -9.13 18.78 10.53
CA GLN A 284 -9.15 19.77 11.60
C GLN A 284 -8.14 20.92 11.41
N ARG A 285 -7.20 20.76 10.46
CA ARG A 285 -6.15 21.73 10.08
C ARG A 285 -6.62 22.70 9.00
#